data_AF-A0A2X2VV24-F1
#
_entry.id   AF-A0A2X2VV24-F1
#
_cell.length_a   1.000
_cell.length_b   1.000
_cell.length_c   1.000
_cell.angle_alpha   90.00
_cell.angle_beta   90.00
_cell.angle_gamma   90.00
#
_symmetry.space_group_name_H-M   'P 1'
#
loop_
_entity.id
_entity.type
_entity.pdbx_description
1 polymer ?
#
loop_
_entity_poly.entity_id
_entity_poly.type
_entity_poly.pdbx_seq_one_letter_code
_entity_poly.pdbx_strand_id
1 'polypeptide(L)' 'MLPALFYVFMEQWHKGTLPYEYQDGILDAPAVHAMFESADPIAAYASDKALFGDLTERDDFAALLREKIAAVHTLIN' A
#
# COMPACT_ATOMS: atom_id res chain seq x y z
N MET A 1 3.45 0.07 -11.15
CA MET A 1 3.82 -1.31 -10.72
C MET A 1 4.49 -1.32 -9.35
N LEU A 2 5.61 -0.62 -9.15
CA LEU A 2 6.30 -0.61 -7.85
C LEU A 2 5.42 -0.18 -6.64
N PRO A 3 4.61 0.90 -6.71
CA PRO A 3 3.72 1.27 -5.61
C PRO A 3 2.69 0.19 -5.24
N ALA A 4 2.21 -0.56 -6.24
CA ALA A 4 1.25 -1.64 -6.03
C ALA A 4 1.93 -2.86 -5.37
N LEU A 5 3.15 -3.20 -5.78
CA LEU A 5 3.94 -4.25 -5.14
C LEU A 5 4.23 -3.92 -3.68
N PHE A 6 4.61 -2.67 -3.39
CA PHE A 6 4.85 -2.22 -2.02
C PHE A 6 3.57 -2.29 -1.18
N TYR A 7 2.44 -1.84 -1.71
CA TYR A 7 1.14 -1.97 -1.02
C TYR A 7 0.84 -3.42 -0.63
N VAL A 8 0.95 -4.35 -1.60
CA VAL A 8 0.65 -5.77 -1.34
C VAL A 8 1.66 -6.39 -0.38
N PHE A 9 2.93 -6.02 -0.46
CA PHE A 9 3.93 -6.44 0.52
C PHE A 9 3.55 -6.00 1.94
N MET A 10 3.19 -4.73 2.12
CA MET A 10 2.77 -4.18 3.41
C MET A 10 1.44 -4.78 3.90
N GLU A 11 0.55 -5.16 2.98
CA GLU A 11 -0.68 -5.89 3.29
C GLU A 11 -0.37 -7.28 3.88
N GLN A 12 0.58 -8.01 3.30
CA GLN A 12 0.99 -9.32 3.79
C GLN A 12 1.71 -9.22 5.14
N TRP A 13 2.50 -8.17 5.34
CA TRP A 13 3.07 -7.81 6.64
C TRP A 13 1.98 -7.51 7.68
N HIS A 14 1.00 -6.65 7.34
CA HIS A 14 -0.13 -6.33 8.20
C HIS A 14 -0.92 -7.58 8.63
N LYS A 15 -1.10 -8.53 7.70
CA LYS A 15 -1.76 -9.83 7.97
C LYS A 15 -0.89 -10.82 8.77
N GLY A 16 0.36 -10.49 9.08
CA GLY A 16 1.29 -11.38 9.78
C GLY A 16 1.70 -12.61 8.97
N THR A 17 1.65 -12.54 7.64
CA THR A 17 1.92 -13.68 6.75
C THR A 17 3.37 -13.75 6.25
N LEU A 18 4.18 -12.73 6.56
CA LEU A 18 5.59 -12.75 6.19
C LEU A 18 6.34 -13.82 7.00
N PRO A 19 7.25 -14.58 6.37
CA PRO A 19 8.04 -15.61 7.06
C PRO A 19 9.20 -15.03 7.89
N TYR A 20 9.26 -13.70 8.04
CA TYR A 20 10.27 -12.97 8.77
C TYR A 20 9.67 -11.69 9.36
N GLU A 21 10.36 -11.13 10.35
CA GLU A 21 10.04 -9.82 10.92
C GLU A 21 10.47 -8.72 9.94
N TYR A 22 9.52 -7.87 9.54
CA TYR A 22 9.82 -6.68 8.75
C TYR A 22 10.41 -5.61 9.65
N GLN A 23 11.67 -5.23 9.38
CA GLN A 23 12.39 -4.21 10.16
C GLN A 23 12.62 -2.99 9.27
N ASP A 24 11.82 -1.96 9.51
CA ASP A 24 11.95 -0.66 8.87
C ASP A 24 12.05 0.41 9.97
N GLY A 25 13.26 0.98 10.12
CA GLY A 25 13.55 1.92 11.21
C GLY A 25 12.92 3.30 11.06
N ILE A 26 12.26 3.57 9.92
CA ILE A 26 11.60 4.85 9.63
C ILE A 26 10.08 4.68 9.59
N LEU A 27 9.59 3.47 9.31
CA LEU A 27 8.16 3.18 9.21
C LEU A 27 7.41 3.45 10.52
N ASP A 28 6.35 4.24 10.43
CA ASP A 28 5.33 4.31 11.47
C ASP A 28 4.40 3.09 11.36
N ALA A 29 4.78 2.01 12.03
CA ALA A 29 4.04 0.76 12.00
C ALA A 29 2.56 0.92 12.43
N PRO A 30 2.24 1.58 13.56
CA PRO A 30 0.86 1.88 13.93
C PRO A 30 0.07 2.59 12.83
N ALA A 31 0.65 3.60 12.18
CA ALA A 31 -0.04 4.33 11.11
C ALA A 31 -0.35 3.43 9.91
N VAL A 32 0.56 2.54 9.53
CA VAL A 32 0.33 1.62 8.41
C VAL A 32 -0.71 0.56 8.75
N HIS A 33 -0.72 0.02 9.97
CA HIS A 33 -1.80 -0.88 10.38
C HIS A 33 -3.16 -0.17 10.36
N ALA A 34 -3.24 1.07 10.87
CA ALA A 34 -4.47 1.87 10.82
C ALA A 34 -4.91 2.18 9.37
N MET A 35 -3.97 2.39 8.45
CA MET A 35 -4.26 2.56 7.02
C MET A 35 -4.95 1.32 6.45
N PHE A 36 -4.45 0.12 6.75
CA PHE A 36 -5.05 -1.15 6.30
C PHE A 36 -6.39 -1.47 6.96
N GLU A 37 -6.64 -0.96 8.17
CA GLU A 37 -7.93 -1.08 8.87
C GLU A 37 -8.98 -0.05 8.42
N SER A 38 -8.59 0.94 7.61
CA SER A 38 -9.49 1.98 7.14
C SER A 38 -10.55 1.44 6.16
N ALA A 39 -11.62 2.22 5.95
CA ALA A 39 -12.71 1.83 5.05
C ALA A 39 -12.28 1.68 3.58
N ASP A 40 -11.25 2.42 3.15
CA ASP A 40 -10.66 2.31 1.82
C ASP A 40 -9.13 2.48 1.91
N PRO A 41 -8.41 1.38 2.22
CA PRO A 41 -6.96 1.43 2.41
C PRO A 41 -6.19 1.84 1.15
N ILE A 42 -6.71 1.54 -0.05
CA ILE A 42 -6.06 1.92 -1.30
C ILE A 42 -6.19 3.43 -1.53
N ALA A 43 -7.34 4.03 -1.21
CA ALA A 43 -7.50 5.48 -1.27
C ALA A 43 -6.61 6.18 -0.24
N ALA A 44 -6.54 5.67 0.99
CA ALA A 44 -5.66 6.21 2.03
C ALA A 44 -4.18 6.18 1.58
N TYR A 45 -3.73 5.03 1.08
CA TYR A 45 -2.38 4.88 0.52
C TYR A 45 -2.15 5.81 -0.67
N ALA A 46 -3.05 5.88 -1.65
CA ALA A 46 -2.93 6.74 -2.82
C ALA A 46 -2.87 8.24 -2.49
N SER A 47 -3.38 8.64 -1.31
CA SER A 47 -3.36 10.02 -0.83
C SER A 47 -2.12 10.39 -0.02
N ASP A 48 -1.20 9.44 0.21
CA ASP A 48 0.02 9.69 0.98
C ASP A 48 0.98 10.60 0.20
N LYS A 49 1.01 11.88 0.61
CA LYS A 49 1.90 12.88 0.01
C LYS A 49 3.37 12.62 0.26
N ALA A 50 3.75 11.94 1.33
CA ALA A 50 5.15 11.60 1.60
C ALA A 50 5.66 10.53 0.62
N LEU A 51 4.79 9.60 0.21
CA LEU A 51 5.13 8.56 -0.76
C LEU A 51 5.01 9.01 -2.21
N PHE A 52 4.01 9.83 -2.53
CA PHE A 52 3.62 10.08 -3.92
C PHE A 52 3.72 11.54 -4.36
N GLY A 53 3.91 12.49 -3.45
CA GLY A 53 4.00 13.92 -3.77
C GLY A 53 2.81 14.39 -4.61
N ASP A 54 3.11 15.08 -5.71
CA ASP A 54 2.09 15.68 -6.60
C ASP A 54 1.22 14.64 -7.34
N LEU A 55 1.62 13.36 -7.36
CA LEU A 55 0.78 12.32 -7.95
C LEU A 55 -0.54 12.13 -7.20
N THR A 56 -0.59 12.50 -5.92
CA THR A 56 -1.81 12.48 -5.10
C THR A 56 -2.90 13.42 -5.63
N GLU A 57 -2.53 14.42 -6.42
CA GLU A 57 -3.44 15.43 -6.99
C GLU A 57 -4.00 15.02 -8.35
N ARG A 58 -3.57 13.87 -8.88
CA ARG A 58 -4.08 13.34 -10.14
C ARG A 58 -5.31 12.46 -9.91
N ASP A 59 -6.42 12.84 -10.53
CA ASP A 59 -7.69 12.11 -10.44
C ASP A 59 -7.59 10.64 -10.90
N ASP A 60 -6.68 10.35 -11.83
CA ASP A 60 -6.49 9.01 -12.39
C ASP A 60 -5.56 8.10 -11.56
N PHE A 61 -4.81 8.66 -10.60
CA PHE A 61 -3.77 7.93 -9.89
C PHE A 61 -4.33 6.82 -9.00
N ALA A 62 -5.34 7.13 -8.19
CA ALA A 62 -5.96 6.14 -7.32
C ALA A 62 -6.61 4.99 -8.11
N ALA A 63 -7.23 5.30 -9.25
CA ALA A 63 -7.83 4.29 -10.13
C ALA A 63 -6.76 3.37 -10.74
N LEU A 64 -5.68 3.94 -11.27
CA LEU A 64 -4.56 3.19 -11.81
C LEU A 64 -3.88 2.33 -10.73
N LEU A 65 -3.74 2.86 -9.52
CA LEU A 65 -3.14 2.14 -8.40
C LEU A 65 -3.97 0.92 -8.02
N ARG A 66 -5.30 1.06 -7.92
CA ARG A 66 -6.23 -0.06 -7.70
C ARG A 66 -6.09 -1.14 -8.77
N GLU A 67 -6.04 -0.75 -10.05
CA GLU A 67 -5.85 -1.69 -11.16
C GLU A 67 -4.53 -2.47 -11.00
N LYS A 68 -3.43 -1.77 -10.68
CA LYS A 68 -2.13 -2.41 -10.53
C LYS A 68 -2.03 -3.27 -9.27
N ILE A 69 -2.69 -2.91 -8.18
CA ILE A 69 -2.79 -3.74 -6.97
C ILE A 69 -3.51 -5.05 -7.29
N ALA A 70 -4.66 -4.99 -7.98
CA ALA A 70 -5.38 -6.20 -8.40
C ALA A 70 -4.54 -7.10 -9.31
N ALA A 71 -3.75 -6.51 -10.22
CA ALA A 71 -2.82 -7.26 -11.05
C ALA A 71 -1.71 -7.95 -10.23
N VAL A 72 -1.18 -7.28 -9.20
CA VAL A 72 -0.19 -7.88 -8.29
C VAL A 72 -0.81 -9.01 -7.48
N HIS A 73 -2.01 -8.82 -6.92
CA HIS A 73 -2.72 -9.90 -6.22
C HIS A 73 -2.87 -11.15 -7.08
N THR A 74 -3.19 -10.98 -8.37
CA THR A 74 -3.28 -12.10 -9.31
C THR A 74 -1.93 -12.79 -9.58
N LEU A 75 -0.82 -12.04 -9.53
CA LEU A 75 0.53 -12.57 -9.76
C LEU A 75 1.05 -13.41 -8.59
N ILE A 76 0.63 -13.09 -7.37
CA ILE A 76 1.12 -13.73 -6.14
C ILE A 76 0.18 -14.81 -5.58
N ASN A 77 -0.93 -15.09 -6.26
CA ASN A 77 -1.94 -16.09 -5.88
C ASN A 77 -1.70 -17.44 -6.56
#